data_AF-A0A4S3PTP9-F1
#
_entry.id   AF-A0A4S3PTP9-F1
#
_cell.length_a   1.000
_cell.length_b   1.000
_cell.length_c   1.000
_cell.angle_alpha   90.00
_cell.angle_beta   90.00
_cell.angle_gamma   90.00
#
_symmetry.space_group_name_H-M   'P 1'
#
loop_
_entity.id
_entity.type
_entity.pdbx_description
1 polymer ?
#
loop_
_entity_poly.entity_id
_entity_poly.type
_entity_poly.pdbx_seq_one_letter_code
_entity_poly.pdbx_strand_id
1 'polypeptide(L)' 'MLQESTQPNREFLILSIVQKRDEMIRLATLNGMLNSETIKCSQELDRLLNAFKKYQIH' A
#
# COMPACT_ATOMS: atom_id res chain seq x y z
N MET A 1 2.82 30.42 6.89
CA MET A 1 3.26 29.93 5.57
C MET A 1 4.50 29.10 5.75
N LEU A 2 4.38 27.77 5.75
CA LEU A 2 5.47 26.85 5.43
C LEU A 2 4.80 25.66 4.74
N GLN A 3 4.81 25.66 3.41
CA GLN A 3 4.46 24.50 2.62
C GLN A 3 5.64 23.54 2.71
N GLU A 4 5.62 22.63 3.69
CA GLU A 4 6.48 21.46 3.63
C GLU A 4 5.92 20.54 2.55
N SER A 5 6.54 20.61 1.38
CA SER A 5 6.42 19.63 0.30
C SER A 5 6.70 18.24 0.86
N THR A 6 5.64 17.57 1.35
CA THR A 6 5.69 16.24 1.94
C THR A 6 5.89 15.22 0.83
N GLN A 7 7.13 15.12 0.35
CA GLN A 7 7.57 13.95 -0.39
C GLN A 7 7.41 12.75 0.56
N PRO A 8 6.68 11.69 0.19
CA PRO A 8 6.57 10.52 1.04
C PRO A 8 7.98 9.93 1.25
N ASN A 9 8.48 10.02 2.48
CA ASN A 9 9.73 9.41 2.88
C ASN A 9 9.68 7.90 2.52
N ARG A 10 10.75 7.33 1.98
CA ARG A 10 10.82 5.92 1.58
C ARG A 10 10.33 4.98 2.69
N GLU A 11 10.66 5.32 3.93
CA GLU A 11 10.22 4.61 5.13
C GLU A 11 8.71 4.60 5.31
N PHE A 12 8.05 5.74 5.07
CA PHE A 12 6.59 5.85 5.13
C PHE A 12 5.91 4.97 4.06
N LEU A 13 6.50 4.92 2.86
CA LEU A 13 6.00 4.07 1.79
C LEU A 13 6.14 2.58 2.12
N ILE A 14 7.29 2.17 2.69
CA ILE A 14 7.49 0.79 3.16
C ILE A 14 6.50 0.44 4.27
N LEU A 15 6.32 1.33 5.26
CA LEU A 15 5.37 1.12 6.35
C LEU A 15 3.94 0.94 5.81
N SER A 16 3.54 1.79 4.85
CA SER A 16 2.24 1.71 4.21
C SER A 16 2.03 0.38 3.47
N ILE A 17 3.05 -0.11 2.77
CA ILE A 17 3.02 -1.42 2.10
C ILE A 17 2.80 -2.55 3.11
N VAL A 18 3.56 -2.54 4.22
CA VAL A 18 3.45 -3.58 5.25
C VAL A 18 2.06 -3.56 5.89
N GLN A 19 1.58 -2.40 6.30
CA GLN A 19 0.24 -2.25 6.88
C GLN A 19 -0.84 -2.74 5.91
N LYS A 20 -0.75 -2.35 4.63
CA LYS A 20 -1.77 -2.72 3.64
C LYS A 20 -1.74 -4.21 3.30
N ARG A 21 -0.57 -4.82 3.29
CA ARG A 21 -0.41 -6.27 3.14
C ARG A 21 -1.11 -7.02 4.28
N ASP A 22 -0.88 -6.61 5.52
CA ASP A 22 -1.47 -7.28 6.68
C ASP A 22 -3.01 -7.12 6.70
N GLU A 23 -3.52 -5.96 6.29
CA GLU A 23 -4.95 -5.73 6.08
C GLU A 23 -5.53 -6.67 5.01
N MET A 24 -4.86 -6.80 3.85
CA MET A 24 -5.30 -7.69 2.77
C MET A 24 -5.34 -9.15 3.22
N ILE A 25 -4.31 -9.62 3.95
CA ILE A 25 -4.26 -10.99 4.48
C ILE A 25 -5.42 -11.21 5.45
N ARG A 26 -5.69 -10.24 6.33
CA ARG A 26 -6.82 -10.33 7.27
C ARG A 26 -8.16 -10.41 6.54
N LEU A 27 -8.39 -9.54 5.54
CA LEU A 27 -9.62 -9.55 4.74
C LEU A 27 -9.76 -10.84 3.93
N ALA A 28 -8.68 -11.32 3.32
CA ALA A 28 -8.65 -12.59 2.60
C ALA A 28 -8.98 -13.77 3.51
N THR A 29 -8.49 -13.75 4.76
CA THR A 29 -8.75 -14.80 5.74
C THR A 29 -10.20 -14.80 6.20
N LEU A 30 -10.81 -13.63 6.37
CA LEU A 30 -12.18 -13.49 6.85
C LEU A 30 -13.22 -13.70 5.74
N ASN A 31 -12.98 -13.11 4.57
CA ASN A 31 -13.97 -12.96 3.51
C ASN A 31 -13.63 -13.75 2.23
N GLY A 32 -12.42 -14.30 2.14
CA GLY A 32 -11.90 -14.94 0.94
C GLY A 32 -11.26 -13.96 -0.05
N MET A 33 -10.52 -14.52 -1.01
CA MET A 33 -9.77 -13.74 -2.01
C MET A 33 -10.64 -13.06 -3.07
N LEU A 34 -11.85 -13.60 -3.32
CA LEU A 34 -12.78 -13.09 -4.32
C LEU A 34 -13.74 -12.03 -3.75
N ASN A 35 -13.68 -11.75 -2.45
CA ASN A 35 -14.47 -10.71 -1.85
C ASN A 35 -14.04 -9.33 -2.40
N SER A 36 -15.02 -8.47 -2.66
CA SER A 36 -14.78 -7.15 -3.26
C SER A 36 -13.85 -6.26 -2.41
N GLU A 37 -13.90 -6.37 -1.08
CA GLU A 37 -13.01 -5.64 -0.17
C GLU A 37 -11.58 -6.19 -0.24
N THR A 38 -11.41 -7.51 -0.29
CA THR A 38 -10.08 -8.14 -0.48
C THR A 38 -9.48 -7.76 -1.82
N ILE A 39 -10.28 -7.74 -2.89
CA ILE A 39 -9.85 -7.31 -4.23
C ILE A 39 -9.47 -5.83 -4.23
N LYS A 40 -10.26 -4.96 -3.58
CA LYS A 40 -9.92 -3.54 -3.48
C LYS A 40 -8.62 -3.34 -2.69
N CYS A 41 -8.46 -4.06 -1.58
CA CYS A 41 -7.27 -4.02 -0.75
C CYS A 41 -6.01 -4.47 -1.52
N SER A 42 -6.13 -5.53 -2.35
CA SER A 42 -5.02 -5.99 -3.19
C SER A 42 -4.63 -4.98 -4.28
N GLN A 43 -5.61 -4.30 -4.89
CA GLN A 43 -5.33 -3.22 -5.86
C GLN A 43 -4.64 -2.01 -5.21
N GLU A 44 -5.01 -1.66 -3.98
CA GLU A 44 -4.37 -0.59 -3.22
C GLU A 44 -2.93 -0.95 -2.84
N LEU A 45 -2.70 -2.20 -2.42
CA LEU A 45 -1.35 -2.73 -2.16
C LEU A 45 -0.49 -2.69 -3.43
N ASP A 46 -1.03 -3.09 -4.58
CA ASP A 46 -0.33 -3.05 -5.86
C ASP A 46 0.10 -1.63 -6.26
N ARG A 47 -0.76 -0.63 -6.02
CA ARG A 47 -0.40 0.80 -6.24
C ARG A 47 0.77 1.24 -5.36
N LEU A 48 0.80 0.82 -4.09
CA LEU A 48 1.89 1.15 -3.17
C LEU A 48 3.20 0.48 -3.61
N LEU A 49 3.15 -0.79 -4.02
CA LEU A 49 4.31 -1.52 -4.55
C LEU A 49 4.84 -0.86 -5.83
N ASN A 50 3.94 -0.44 -6.74
CA ASN A 50 4.32 0.27 -7.95
C ASN A 50 4.93 1.64 -7.67
N ALA A 51 4.42 2.38 -6.66
CA ALA A 51 5.01 3.63 -6.22
C ALA A 51 6.43 3.41 -5.65
N PHE A 52 6.63 2.34 -4.88
CA PHE A 52 7.94 2.00 -4.33
C PHE A 52 8.93 1.58 -5.42
N LYS A 53 8.49 0.77 -6.38
CA LYS A 53 9.30 0.38 -7.53
C LYS A 53 9.75 1.59 -8.34
N LYS A 54 8.88 2.57 -8.56
CA LYS A 54 9.24 3.84 -9.23
C LYS A 54 10.28 4.62 -8.43
N TYR A 55 10.19 4.63 -7.11
CA TYR A 55 11.16 5.27 -6.23
C TYR A 55 12.55 4.62 -6.29
N GLN A 56 12.66 3.33 -6.60
CA GLN A 56 13.96 2.62 -6.70
C GLN A 56 14.67 2.79 -8.06
N ILE A 57 14.00 3.36 -9.07
CA ILE A 57 14.55 3.51 -10.45
C ILE A 57 15.13 4.94 -10.66
N HIS A 58 15.28 5.73 -9.60
CA HIS A 58 16.00 7.02 -9.58
C HIS A 58 17.11 6.98 -8.53
#